data_AF-A0AAW2DWE0-F1
#
_entry.id   AF-A0AAW2DWE0-F1
#
_cell.length_a   1.000
_cell.length_b   1.000
_cell.length_c   1.000
_cell.angle_alpha   90.00
_cell.angle_beta   90.00
_cell.angle_gamma   90.00
#
_symmetry.space_group_name_H-M   'P 1'
#
loop_
_entity.id
_entity.type
_entity.pdbx_description
1 polymer ?
#
loop_
_entity_poly.entity_id
_entity_poly.type
_entity_poly.pdbx_seq_one_letter_code
_entity_poly.pdbx_strand_id
1 'polypeptide(L)'
;MDLVKVSKQRLQVMRDDEWIPLLTEVSSFCTTHDIPILNMDEIFVVSGRPRRNTQQIKNLHHYRAELFYTVIDMQLQELNNRFEEVNIDLLLCMACLNPSNSFVAFDKEKLIRLAKFYPSDFIGTDILALDSQLQNYVFDMRSNDLFLELQGVSELAEKLVYTRKHETYPLVYLLVKLALTLPVATATVERSFSAMKYIKNELRNRR
;
A
#
# COMPACT_ATOMS: atom_id res chain seq x y z
N MET A 1 -0.37 -11.64 1.47
CA MET A 1 0.75 -10.79 1.94
C MET A 1 2.10 -11.19 1.34
N ASP A 2 2.19 -12.33 0.66
CA ASP A 2 3.43 -12.82 0.06
C ASP A 2 4.02 -11.86 -0.96
N LEU A 3 3.17 -11.15 -1.71
CA LEU A 3 3.65 -10.13 -2.65
C LEU A 3 4.44 -9.01 -1.97
N VAL A 4 4.01 -8.53 -0.79
CA VAL A 4 4.75 -7.50 -0.04
C VAL A 4 6.11 -8.04 0.38
N LYS A 5 6.17 -9.30 0.85
CA LYS A 5 7.42 -9.97 1.22
C LYS A 5 8.36 -10.11 0.01
N VAL A 6 7.85 -10.59 -1.11
CA VAL A 6 8.61 -10.73 -2.37
C VAL A 6 9.10 -9.38 -2.86
N SER A 7 8.27 -8.33 -2.82
CA SER A 7 8.66 -6.97 -3.19
C SER A 7 9.79 -6.42 -2.32
N LYS A 8 9.70 -6.60 -0.99
CA LYS A 8 10.77 -6.20 -0.05
C LYS A 8 12.08 -6.95 -0.36
N GLN A 9 12.00 -8.26 -0.59
CA GLN A 9 13.17 -9.07 -0.97
C GLN A 9 13.78 -8.61 -2.30
N ARG A 10 12.94 -8.33 -3.30
CA ARG A 10 13.40 -7.87 -4.62
C ARG A 10 14.10 -6.52 -4.55
N LEU A 11 13.56 -5.58 -3.77
CA LEU A 11 14.19 -4.28 -3.53
C LEU A 11 15.53 -4.44 -2.82
N GLN A 12 15.64 -5.36 -1.86
CA GLN A 12 16.92 -5.64 -1.19
C GLN A 12 17.96 -6.20 -2.17
N VAL A 13 17.60 -7.19 -2.98
CA VAL A 13 18.48 -7.74 -4.03
C VAL A 13 18.91 -6.65 -5.01
N MET A 14 17.97 -5.80 -5.43
CA MET A 14 18.26 -4.68 -6.34
C MET A 14 19.31 -3.74 -5.75
N ARG A 15 19.18 -3.41 -4.47
CA ARG A 15 20.11 -2.56 -3.74
C ARG A 15 21.50 -3.16 -3.65
N ASP A 16 21.60 -4.42 -3.27
CA ASP A 16 22.86 -5.04 -2.88
C ASP A 16 23.65 -5.53 -4.10
N ASP A 17 22.97 -6.07 -5.12
CA ASP A 17 23.62 -6.79 -6.23
C ASP A 17 23.41 -6.15 -7.61
N GLU A 18 22.37 -5.34 -7.81
CA GLU A 18 21.93 -4.95 -9.17
C GLU A 18 22.41 -3.59 -9.67
N TRP A 19 23.23 -2.88 -8.90
CA TRP A 19 23.82 -1.62 -9.38
C TRP A 19 24.61 -1.79 -10.68
N ILE A 20 25.47 -2.82 -10.78
CA ILE A 20 26.31 -3.05 -11.96
C ILE A 20 25.46 -3.47 -13.17
N PRO A 21 24.54 -4.45 -13.06
CA PRO A 21 23.59 -4.76 -14.13
C PRO A 21 22.81 -3.54 -14.63
N LEU A 22 22.25 -2.73 -13.72
CA LEU A 22 21.50 -1.52 -14.08
C LEU A 22 22.37 -0.51 -14.85
N LEU A 23 23.58 -0.24 -14.34
CA LEU A 23 24.51 0.68 -15.00
C LEU A 23 24.90 0.18 -16.40
N THR A 24 25.05 -1.13 -16.57
CA THR A 24 25.36 -1.75 -17.87
C THR A 24 24.20 -1.58 -18.85
N GLU A 25 22.97 -1.81 -18.40
CA GLU A 25 21.75 -1.62 -19.20
C GLU A 25 21.57 -0.16 -19.62
N VAL A 26 21.73 0.78 -18.69
CA VAL A 26 21.67 2.23 -18.97
C VAL A 26 22.76 2.64 -19.96
N SER A 27 23.98 2.12 -19.82
CA SER A 27 25.08 2.42 -20.73
C SER A 27 24.82 1.89 -22.15
N SER A 28 24.25 0.69 -22.27
CA SER A 28 23.83 0.09 -23.54
C SER A 28 22.73 0.93 -24.22
N PHE A 29 21.73 1.37 -23.45
CA PHE A 29 20.68 2.27 -23.92
C PHE A 29 21.26 3.58 -24.43
N CYS A 30 22.14 4.23 -23.66
CA CYS A 30 22.79 5.48 -24.06
C CYS A 30 23.58 5.32 -25.36
N THR A 31 24.36 4.22 -25.49
CA THR A 31 25.13 3.92 -26.71
C THR A 31 24.21 3.75 -27.92
N THR A 32 23.08 3.08 -27.75
CA THR A 32 22.10 2.82 -28.82
C THR A 32 21.43 4.10 -29.34
N HIS A 33 21.37 5.14 -28.50
CA HIS A 33 20.69 6.40 -28.80
C HIS A 33 21.66 7.59 -28.98
N ASP A 34 22.96 7.32 -29.16
CA ASP A 34 24.02 8.35 -29.27
C ASP A 34 24.01 9.36 -28.11
N ILE A 35 23.60 8.93 -26.92
CA ILE A 35 23.61 9.74 -25.71
C ILE A 35 24.99 9.62 -25.07
N PRO A 36 25.71 10.75 -24.82
CA PRO A 36 27.01 10.72 -24.17
C PRO A 36 26.93 10.06 -22.79
N ILE A 37 27.76 9.03 -22.58
CA ILE A 37 27.85 8.33 -21.29
C ILE A 37 28.67 9.18 -20.32
N LEU A 38 28.12 9.38 -19.12
CA LEU A 38 28.79 10.07 -18.05
C LEU A 38 29.97 9.26 -17.49
N ASN A 39 31.13 9.88 -17.33
CA ASN A 39 32.29 9.25 -16.68
C ASN A 39 32.09 9.16 -15.17
N MET A 40 32.04 7.94 -14.63
CA MET A 40 31.76 7.68 -13.22
C MET A 40 32.89 8.09 -12.26
N ASP A 41 34.12 8.25 -12.77
CA ASP A 41 35.28 8.68 -11.98
C ASP A 41 35.44 10.20 -11.89
N GLU A 42 34.70 10.96 -12.71
CA GLU A 42 34.72 12.42 -12.67
C GLU A 42 34.03 12.99 -11.43
N ILE A 43 34.42 14.21 -11.07
CA ILE A 43 33.79 14.96 -9.99
C ILE A 43 32.37 15.34 -10.42
N PHE A 44 31.40 15.03 -9.58
CA PHE A 44 30.02 15.43 -9.77
C PHE A 44 29.87 16.95 -9.67
N VAL A 45 29.21 17.55 -10.64
CA VAL A 45 28.96 19.00 -10.68
C VAL A 45 27.46 19.25 -10.76
N VAL A 46 26.90 19.89 -9.74
CA VAL A 46 25.51 20.37 -9.77
C VAL A 46 25.42 21.53 -10.76
N SER A 47 24.63 21.37 -11.82
CA SER A 47 24.36 22.45 -12.78
C SER A 47 23.82 23.70 -12.06
N GLY A 48 24.46 24.85 -12.30
CA GLY A 48 23.99 26.16 -11.82
C GLY A 48 24.54 26.64 -10.46
N ARG A 49 25.47 25.94 -9.80
CA ARG A 49 26.10 26.41 -8.54
C ARG A 49 27.60 26.70 -8.66
N PRO A 50 28.13 27.80 -8.08
CA PRO A 50 29.56 28.07 -8.05
C PRO A 50 30.32 27.00 -7.25
N ARG A 51 31.41 26.47 -7.82
CA ARG A 51 32.30 25.42 -7.26
C ARG A 51 32.98 25.74 -5.92
N ARG A 52 32.73 26.89 -5.29
CA ARG A 52 33.61 27.41 -4.24
C ARG A 52 33.56 26.64 -2.91
N ASN A 53 32.51 25.87 -2.61
CA ASN A 53 32.34 25.20 -1.31
C ASN A 53 31.69 23.80 -1.38
N THR A 54 31.72 23.10 -2.52
CA THR A 54 31.06 21.79 -2.67
C THR A 54 32.04 20.65 -2.40
N GLN A 55 31.63 19.63 -1.63
CA GLN A 55 32.43 18.41 -1.48
C GLN A 55 32.70 17.79 -2.85
N GLN A 56 33.95 17.45 -3.12
CA GLN A 56 34.35 16.79 -4.36
C GLN A 56 33.94 15.31 -4.31
N ILE A 57 32.65 15.04 -4.51
CA ILE A 57 32.15 13.67 -4.64
C ILE A 57 32.26 13.22 -6.10
N LYS A 58 32.56 11.95 -6.33
CA LYS A 58 32.56 11.36 -7.67
C LYS A 58 31.13 11.14 -8.18
N ASN A 59 30.94 11.16 -9.49
CA ASN A 59 29.69 10.76 -10.14
C ASN A 59 29.20 9.40 -9.63
N LEU A 60 30.10 8.42 -9.51
CA LEU A 60 29.77 7.09 -8.96
C LEU A 60 29.12 7.19 -7.58
N HIS A 61 29.67 8.00 -6.67
CA HIS A 61 29.15 8.12 -5.32
C HIS A 61 27.77 8.78 -5.31
N HIS A 62 27.61 9.87 -6.06
CA HIS A 62 26.34 10.58 -6.17
C HIS A 62 25.22 9.66 -6.68
N TYR A 63 25.42 9.00 -7.84
CA TYR A 63 24.37 8.18 -8.42
C TYR A 63 24.13 6.88 -7.66
N ARG A 64 25.17 6.22 -7.14
CA ARG A 64 25.03 4.95 -6.43
C ARG A 64 24.54 5.13 -5.00
N ALA A 65 25.24 5.95 -4.21
CA ALA A 65 24.99 6.06 -2.78
C ALA A 65 23.88 7.06 -2.45
N GLU A 66 23.95 8.27 -3.02
CA GLU A 66 23.01 9.35 -2.68
C GLU A 66 21.67 9.22 -3.40
N LEU A 67 21.64 8.59 -4.58
CA LEU A 67 20.40 8.40 -5.34
C LEU A 67 19.91 6.95 -5.28
N PHE A 68 20.61 6.00 -5.88
CA PHE A 68 20.12 4.63 -6.04
C PHE A 68 19.82 3.96 -4.70
N TYR A 69 20.78 3.92 -3.78
CA TYR A 69 20.55 3.35 -2.44
C TYR A 69 19.49 4.11 -1.67
N THR A 70 19.53 5.44 -1.69
CA THR A 70 18.59 6.26 -0.93
C THR A 70 17.15 6.05 -1.41
N VAL A 71 16.92 5.98 -2.73
CA VAL A 71 15.58 5.70 -3.28
C VAL A 71 15.09 4.33 -2.86
N ILE A 72 15.92 3.29 -2.97
CA ILE A 72 15.51 1.93 -2.58
C ILE A 72 15.27 1.84 -1.07
N ASP A 73 16.15 2.43 -0.26
CA ASP A 73 16.05 2.45 1.20
C ASP A 73 14.77 3.19 1.65
N MET A 74 14.43 4.31 1.01
CA MET A 74 13.16 5.00 1.26
C MET A 74 11.95 4.11 0.92
N GLN A 75 11.96 3.39 -0.22
CA GLN A 75 10.88 2.48 -0.58
C GLN A 75 10.75 1.32 0.42
N LEU A 76 11.87 0.73 0.82
CA LEU A 76 11.91 -0.34 1.83
C LEU A 76 11.38 0.15 3.17
N GLN A 77 11.79 1.34 3.61
CA GLN A 77 11.33 1.96 4.85
C GLN A 77 9.82 2.21 4.81
N GLU A 78 9.29 2.79 3.74
CA GLU A 78 7.85 3.00 3.59
C GLU A 78 7.07 1.67 3.63
N LEU A 79 7.55 0.63 2.94
CA LEU A 79 6.94 -0.69 2.98
C LEU A 79 7.02 -1.34 4.37
N ASN A 80 8.08 -1.09 5.13
CA ASN A 80 8.21 -1.58 6.50
C ASN A 80 7.27 -0.86 7.45
N ASN A 81 7.17 0.46 7.35
CA ASN A 81 6.27 1.27 8.18
C ASN A 81 4.80 0.95 7.88
N ARG A 82 4.43 0.84 6.60
CA ARG A 82 3.02 0.58 6.20
C ARG A 82 2.58 -0.84 6.51
N PHE A 83 3.47 -1.82 6.37
CA PHE A 83 3.20 -3.24 6.61
C PHE A 83 4.00 -3.78 7.80
N GLU A 84 3.87 -3.12 8.95
CA GLU A 84 4.28 -3.66 10.23
C GLU A 84 3.32 -4.78 10.68
N GLU A 85 3.77 -5.66 11.58
CA GLU A 85 3.01 -6.84 12.03
C GLU A 85 1.55 -6.54 12.41
N VAL A 86 1.33 -5.43 13.13
CA VAL A 86 -0.01 -4.98 13.55
C VAL A 86 -0.88 -4.60 12.35
N ASN A 87 -0.34 -3.85 11.39
CA ASN A 87 -1.05 -3.43 10.18
C ASN A 87 -1.34 -4.62 9.27
N ILE A 88 -0.39 -5.56 9.16
CA ILE A 88 -0.57 -6.79 8.40
C ILE A 88 -1.74 -7.60 8.98
N ASP A 89 -1.76 -7.77 10.29
CA ASP A 89 -2.81 -8.51 10.98
C ASP A 89 -4.19 -7.84 10.80
N LEU A 90 -4.25 -6.52 10.94
CA LEU A 90 -5.45 -5.73 10.64
C LEU A 90 -5.97 -5.97 9.21
N LEU A 91 -5.09 -5.95 8.21
CA LEU A 91 -5.42 -6.19 6.80
C LEU A 91 -5.89 -7.62 6.55
N LEU A 92 -5.26 -8.61 7.18
CA LEU A 92 -5.66 -10.00 7.09
C LEU A 92 -7.05 -10.22 7.69
N CYS A 93 -7.37 -9.51 8.78
CA CYS A 93 -8.70 -9.55 9.36
C CYS A 93 -9.76 -8.90 8.46
N MET A 94 -9.42 -7.80 7.77
CA MET A 94 -10.33 -7.17 6.79
C MET A 94 -10.57 -8.00 5.55
N ALA A 95 -9.56 -8.76 5.10
CA ALA A 95 -9.70 -9.65 3.95
C ALA A 95 -10.83 -10.67 4.16
N CYS A 96 -11.19 -10.99 5.41
CA CYS A 96 -12.30 -11.87 5.75
C CYS A 96 -13.69 -11.29 5.48
N LEU A 97 -13.80 -9.98 5.20
CA LEU A 97 -15.03 -9.35 4.73
C LEU A 97 -15.25 -9.52 3.22
N ASN A 98 -14.28 -10.07 2.48
CA ASN A 98 -14.40 -10.24 1.04
C ASN A 98 -15.53 -11.24 0.71
N PRO A 99 -16.59 -10.81 -0.02
CA PRO A 99 -17.69 -11.71 -0.36
C PRO A 99 -17.38 -12.65 -1.53
N SER A 100 -16.28 -12.44 -2.28
CA SER A 100 -15.95 -13.24 -3.46
C SER A 100 -15.94 -14.74 -3.19
N ASN A 101 -16.35 -15.50 -4.19
CA ASN A 101 -16.44 -16.96 -4.14
C ASN A 101 -17.30 -17.44 -2.94
N SER A 102 -18.48 -16.85 -2.76
CA SER A 102 -19.41 -17.21 -1.69
C SER A 102 -18.80 -17.08 -0.28
N PHE A 103 -18.13 -15.97 -0.01
CA PHE A 103 -17.51 -15.66 1.29
C PHE A 103 -16.48 -16.71 1.71
N VAL A 104 -15.66 -17.23 0.77
CA VAL A 104 -14.64 -18.25 1.09
C VAL A 104 -13.59 -17.74 2.09
N ALA A 105 -13.31 -16.43 2.06
CA ALA A 105 -12.34 -15.78 2.94
C ALA A 105 -12.87 -15.56 4.37
N PHE A 106 -14.16 -15.81 4.61
CA PHE A 106 -14.79 -15.57 5.89
C PHE A 106 -14.14 -16.38 7.01
N ASP A 107 -13.75 -15.67 8.07
CA ASP A 107 -13.15 -16.24 9.28
C ASP A 107 -13.68 -15.46 10.47
N LYS A 108 -14.51 -16.11 11.28
CA LYS A 108 -15.19 -15.50 12.42
C LYS A 108 -14.20 -14.95 13.45
N GLU A 109 -13.14 -15.71 13.75
CA GLU A 109 -12.17 -15.33 14.79
C GLU A 109 -11.39 -14.10 14.35
N LYS A 110 -11.00 -14.04 13.07
CA LYS A 110 -10.34 -12.85 12.51
C LYS A 110 -11.25 -11.64 12.47
N LEU A 111 -12.55 -11.80 12.19
CA LEU A 111 -13.50 -10.66 12.23
C LEU A 111 -13.77 -10.17 13.65
N ILE A 112 -13.76 -11.05 14.65
CA ILE A 112 -13.78 -10.65 16.06
C ILE A 112 -12.49 -9.92 16.44
N ARG A 113 -11.35 -10.40 15.95
CA ARG A 113 -10.06 -9.72 16.12
C ARG A 113 -10.05 -8.34 15.45
N LEU A 114 -10.68 -8.20 14.28
CA LEU A 114 -10.88 -6.91 13.61
C LEU A 114 -11.57 -5.90 14.53
N ALA A 115 -12.67 -6.31 15.18
CA ALA A 115 -13.40 -5.45 16.11
C ALA A 115 -12.54 -4.96 17.28
N LYS A 116 -11.61 -5.81 17.77
CA LYS A 116 -10.70 -5.44 18.87
C LYS A 116 -9.69 -4.34 18.51
N PHE A 117 -9.46 -4.07 17.23
CA PHE A 117 -8.67 -2.92 16.79
C PHE A 117 -9.40 -1.58 16.95
N TYR A 118 -10.72 -1.61 17.19
CA TYR A 118 -11.58 -0.43 17.31
C TYR A 118 -12.30 -0.41 18.66
N PRO A 119 -11.58 -0.27 19.78
CA PRO A 119 -12.17 -0.30 21.12
C PRO A 119 -13.14 0.87 21.40
N SER A 120 -13.06 1.94 20.60
CA SER A 120 -14.02 3.06 20.66
C SER A 120 -15.34 2.77 19.96
N ASP A 121 -15.35 1.86 18.97
CA ASP A 121 -16.54 1.49 18.19
C ASP A 121 -17.16 0.17 18.66
N PHE A 122 -16.37 -0.70 19.31
CA PHE A 122 -16.81 -1.99 19.87
C PHE A 122 -16.46 -2.08 21.35
N ILE A 123 -17.49 -2.04 22.20
CA ILE A 123 -17.35 -2.27 23.64
C ILE A 123 -17.39 -3.78 23.91
N GLY A 124 -16.90 -4.25 25.07
CA GLY A 124 -16.80 -5.68 25.39
C GLY A 124 -18.12 -6.48 25.22
N THR A 125 -19.27 -5.86 25.47
CA THR A 125 -20.59 -6.46 25.21
C THR A 125 -20.89 -6.63 23.72
N ASP A 126 -20.42 -5.70 22.89
CA ASP A 126 -20.60 -5.74 21.44
C ASP A 126 -19.80 -6.87 20.82
N ILE A 127 -18.63 -7.21 21.39
CA ILE A 127 -17.83 -8.36 20.92
C ILE A 127 -18.59 -9.68 21.07
N LEU A 128 -19.32 -9.86 22.18
CA LEU A 128 -20.14 -11.05 22.40
C LEU A 128 -21.34 -11.10 21.45
N ALA A 129 -22.00 -9.95 21.23
CA ALA A 129 -23.11 -9.85 20.28
C ALA A 129 -22.64 -10.05 18.82
N LEU A 130 -21.45 -9.56 18.49
CA LEU A 130 -20.82 -9.71 17.18
C LEU A 130 -20.54 -11.18 16.85
N ASP A 131 -20.06 -11.98 17.81
CA ASP A 131 -19.84 -13.42 17.59
C ASP A 131 -21.12 -14.11 17.12
N SER A 132 -22.24 -13.85 17.80
CA SER A 132 -23.54 -14.40 17.43
C SER A 132 -24.05 -13.86 16.08
N GLN A 133 -23.90 -12.55 15.84
CA GLN A 133 -24.29 -11.96 14.54
C GLN A 133 -23.50 -12.55 13.38
N LEU A 134 -22.18 -12.75 13.52
CA LEU A 134 -21.33 -13.29 12.46
C LEU A 134 -21.72 -14.70 12.03
N GLN A 135 -22.12 -15.56 12.99
CA GLN A 135 -22.57 -16.92 12.70
C GLN A 135 -23.85 -16.92 11.86
N ASN A 136 -24.83 -16.10 12.23
CA ASN A 136 -26.09 -15.98 11.50
C ASN A 136 -25.89 -15.28 10.14
N TYR A 137 -25.05 -14.25 10.12
CA TYR A 137 -24.73 -13.46 8.93
C TYR A 137 -24.18 -14.34 7.81
N VAL A 138 -23.14 -15.14 8.06
CA VAL A 138 -22.51 -15.92 6.99
C VAL A 138 -23.46 -16.97 6.41
N PHE A 139 -24.32 -17.56 7.25
CA PHE A 139 -25.32 -18.52 6.78
C PHE A 139 -26.37 -17.84 5.89
N ASP A 140 -26.90 -16.70 6.32
CA ASP A 140 -27.89 -15.92 5.58
C ASP A 140 -27.33 -15.38 4.26
N MET A 141 -26.10 -14.83 4.26
CA MET A 141 -25.46 -14.33 3.03
C MET A 141 -25.20 -15.44 2.02
N ARG A 142 -24.73 -16.61 2.46
CA ARG A 142 -24.46 -17.76 1.56
C ARG A 142 -25.72 -18.42 1.02
N SER A 143 -26.85 -18.27 1.71
CA SER A 143 -28.14 -18.84 1.31
C SER A 143 -28.94 -17.91 0.39
N ASN A 144 -28.42 -16.72 0.09
CA ASN A 144 -29.12 -15.69 -0.66
C ASN A 144 -28.40 -15.38 -1.98
N ASP A 145 -29.05 -15.71 -3.10
CA ASP A 145 -28.51 -15.56 -4.45
C ASP A 145 -28.05 -14.12 -4.76
N LEU A 146 -28.63 -13.11 -4.10
CA LEU A 146 -28.23 -11.70 -4.27
C LEU A 146 -26.80 -11.39 -3.81
N PHE A 147 -26.17 -12.29 -3.06
CA PHE A 147 -24.83 -12.11 -2.48
C PHE A 147 -23.77 -13.04 -3.09
N LEU A 148 -24.13 -13.99 -3.96
CA LEU A 148 -23.20 -15.01 -4.48
C LEU A 148 -22.11 -14.44 -5.40
N GLU A 149 -22.43 -13.43 -6.19
CA GLU A 149 -21.56 -12.91 -7.26
C GLU A 149 -20.82 -11.62 -6.89
N LEU A 150 -20.88 -11.18 -5.62
CA LEU A 150 -20.23 -9.95 -5.18
C LEU A 150 -18.71 -10.05 -5.25
N GLN A 151 -18.06 -9.02 -5.80
CA GLN A 151 -16.61 -9.01 -6.07
C GLN A 151 -15.80 -8.21 -5.04
N GLY A 152 -16.46 -7.46 -4.16
CA GLY A 152 -15.75 -6.66 -3.17
C GLY A 152 -16.60 -6.09 -2.06
N VAL A 153 -15.92 -5.48 -1.10
CA VAL A 153 -16.51 -4.93 0.13
C VAL A 153 -17.45 -3.75 -0.17
N SER A 154 -17.18 -2.97 -1.22
CA SER A 154 -18.07 -1.87 -1.63
C SER A 154 -19.43 -2.38 -2.09
N GLU A 155 -19.44 -3.37 -2.99
CA GLU A 155 -20.69 -4.00 -3.46
C GLU A 155 -21.43 -4.71 -2.32
N LEU A 156 -20.68 -5.34 -1.41
CA LEU A 156 -21.25 -5.91 -0.19
C LEU A 156 -21.98 -4.85 0.64
N ALA A 157 -21.36 -3.70 0.90
CA ALA A 157 -21.97 -2.62 1.66
C ALA A 157 -23.26 -2.12 1.01
N GLU A 158 -23.23 -1.87 -0.30
CA GLU A 158 -24.42 -1.46 -1.07
C GLU A 158 -25.53 -2.51 -0.98
N LYS A 159 -25.19 -3.80 -1.15
CA LYS A 159 -26.17 -4.88 -1.10
C LYS A 159 -26.79 -5.05 0.29
N LEU A 160 -26.00 -4.90 1.36
CA LEU A 160 -26.50 -4.93 2.75
C LEU A 160 -27.49 -3.80 3.04
N VAL A 161 -27.30 -2.63 2.43
CA VAL A 161 -28.26 -1.53 2.52
C VAL A 161 -29.52 -1.83 1.73
N TYR A 162 -29.37 -2.21 0.46
CA TYR A 162 -30.48 -2.52 -0.44
C TYR A 162 -31.43 -3.59 0.13
N THR A 163 -30.87 -4.63 0.75
CA THR A 163 -31.63 -5.74 1.35
C THR A 163 -32.05 -5.51 2.80
N ARG A 164 -31.76 -4.33 3.38
CA ARG A 164 -31.95 -3.98 4.81
C ARG A 164 -31.21 -4.88 5.80
N LYS A 165 -30.29 -5.72 5.33
CA LYS A 165 -29.48 -6.60 6.19
C LYS A 165 -28.52 -5.83 7.11
N HIS A 166 -28.22 -4.56 6.81
CA HIS A 166 -27.51 -3.66 7.72
C HIS A 166 -28.28 -3.37 9.02
N GLU A 167 -29.61 -3.47 9.03
CA GLU A 167 -30.44 -3.36 10.24
C GLU A 167 -30.45 -4.68 11.03
N THR A 168 -30.38 -5.82 10.31
CA THR A 168 -30.34 -7.17 10.91
C THR A 168 -28.99 -7.51 11.52
N TYR A 169 -27.90 -7.08 10.87
CA TYR A 169 -26.51 -7.33 11.29
C TYR A 169 -25.73 -6.02 11.50
N PRO A 170 -26.16 -5.16 12.45
CA PRO A 170 -25.59 -3.82 12.60
C PRO A 170 -24.10 -3.83 12.95
N LEU A 171 -23.62 -4.82 13.71
CA LEU A 171 -22.20 -4.92 14.10
C LEU A 171 -21.33 -5.42 12.95
N VAL A 172 -21.84 -6.33 12.13
CA VAL A 172 -21.15 -6.77 10.90
C VAL A 172 -21.08 -5.62 9.90
N TYR A 173 -22.17 -4.88 9.73
CA TYR A 173 -22.19 -3.70 8.87
C TYR A 173 -21.24 -2.59 9.38
N LEU A 174 -21.04 -2.47 10.69
CA LEU A 174 -20.03 -1.58 11.26
C LEU A 174 -18.61 -1.99 10.86
N LEU A 175 -18.26 -3.29 10.90
CA LEU A 175 -16.96 -3.77 10.39
C LEU A 175 -16.76 -3.44 8.91
N VAL A 176 -17.81 -3.61 8.09
CA VAL A 176 -17.78 -3.27 6.65
C VAL A 176 -17.53 -1.78 6.45
N LYS A 177 -18.22 -0.91 7.20
CA LYS A 177 -17.98 0.54 7.15
C LYS A 177 -16.55 0.90 7.54
N LEU A 178 -16.04 0.33 8.63
CA LEU A 178 -14.67 0.59 9.09
C LEU A 178 -13.64 0.20 8.03
N ALA A 179 -13.81 -0.98 7.40
CA ALA A 179 -12.95 -1.43 6.31
C ALA A 179 -12.97 -0.48 5.10
N LEU A 180 -14.13 0.09 4.76
CA LEU A 180 -14.26 1.07 3.67
C LEU A 180 -13.68 2.45 3.99
N THR A 181 -13.66 2.85 5.26
CA THR A 181 -13.15 4.16 5.69
C THR A 181 -11.66 4.22 5.93
N LEU A 182 -10.97 3.07 5.92
CA LEU A 182 -9.55 3.05 6.21
C LEU A 182 -8.67 3.62 5.08
N PRO A 183 -7.61 4.38 5.41
CA PRO A 183 -6.66 4.95 4.45
C PRO A 183 -5.89 3.90 3.62
N VAL A 184 -6.05 2.60 3.89
CA VAL A 184 -5.40 1.55 3.07
C VAL A 184 -5.86 1.64 1.61
N ALA A 185 -7.08 2.12 1.35
CA ALA A 185 -7.59 2.37 0.00
C ALA A 185 -7.16 3.73 -0.61
N THR A 186 -6.46 4.61 0.12
CA THR A 186 -6.13 5.97 -0.33
C THR A 186 -4.79 6.08 -1.07
N ALA A 187 -4.24 5.00 -1.62
CA ALA A 187 -3.13 5.12 -2.58
C ALA A 187 -3.52 5.99 -3.80
N THR A 188 -4.81 6.08 -4.12
CA THR A 188 -5.34 6.95 -5.19
C THR A 188 -5.42 8.41 -4.76
N VAL A 189 -5.83 8.67 -3.52
CA VAL A 189 -5.96 10.03 -2.98
C VAL A 189 -4.58 10.63 -2.66
N GLU A 190 -3.66 9.88 -2.04
CA GLU A 190 -2.28 10.33 -1.82
C GLU A 190 -1.53 10.62 -3.12
N ARG A 191 -1.74 9.81 -4.17
CA ARG A 191 -1.21 10.10 -5.52
C ARG A 191 -1.76 11.40 -6.08
N SER A 192 -3.06 11.65 -5.94
CA SER A 192 -3.68 12.89 -6.43
C SER A 192 -3.15 14.13 -5.71
N PHE A 193 -2.96 14.07 -4.38
CA PHE A 193 -2.36 15.17 -3.61
C PHE A 193 -0.87 15.36 -3.91
N SER A 194 -0.14 14.28 -4.16
CA SER A 194 1.29 14.33 -4.51
C SER A 194 1.52 14.93 -5.90
N ALA A 195 0.71 14.53 -6.89
CA ALA A 195 0.70 15.14 -8.22
C ALA A 195 0.38 16.65 -8.16
N MET A 196 -0.60 17.02 -7.33
CA MET A 196 -0.98 18.42 -7.14
C MET A 196 0.14 19.24 -6.47
N LYS A 197 0.83 18.66 -5.49
CA LYS A 197 1.98 19.29 -4.82
C LYS A 197 3.18 19.46 -5.77
N TYR A 198 3.43 18.49 -6.65
CA TYR A 198 4.46 18.58 -7.68
C TYR A 198 4.17 19.71 -8.67
N ILE A 199 2.95 19.77 -9.23
CA ILE A 199 2.53 20.85 -10.15
C ILE A 199 2.69 22.23 -9.48
N LYS A 200 2.26 22.35 -8.22
CA LYS A 200 2.35 23.61 -7.48
C LYS A 200 3.79 24.06 -7.21
N ASN A 201 4.71 23.11 -7.00
CA ASN A 201 6.12 23.41 -6.76
C ASN A 201 6.88 23.74 -8.07
N GLU A 202 6.61 23.03 -9.17
CA GLU A 202 7.17 23.34 -10.51
C GLU A 202 6.79 24.75 -10.96
N LEU A 203 5.52 25.15 -10.79
CA LEU A 203 5.05 26.49 -11.17
C LEU A 203 5.65 27.61 -10.31
N ARG A 204 6.05 27.31 -9.07
CA ARG A 204 6.61 28.31 -8.15
C ARG A 204 8.12 28.51 -8.32
N ASN A 205 8.83 27.49 -8.79
CA ASN A 205 10.28 27.53 -9.00
C ASN A 205 10.70 28.03 -10.40
N ARG A 206 9.73 28.36 -11.28
CA ARG A 206 9.97 28.96 -12.61
C ARG A 206 9.86 30.49 -12.65
N ARG A 207 10.03 31.17 -11.52
CA ARG A 207 10.11 32.65 -11.45
C ARG A 207 11.48 33.12 -11.02
#